data_AF-A0AA37VXE8-F1
#
_entry.id   AF-A0AA37VXE8-F1
#
_cell.length_a   1.000
_cell.length_b   1.000
_cell.length_c   1.000
_cell.angle_alpha   90.00
_cell.angle_beta   90.00
_cell.angle_gamma   90.00
#
_symmetry.space_group_name_H-M   'P 1'
#
loop_
_entity.id
_entity.type
_entity.pdbx_description
1 polymer ?
#
loop_
_entity_poly.entity_id
_entity_poly.type
_entity_poly.pdbx_seq_one_letter_code
_entity_poly.pdbx_strand_id
1 'polypeptide(L)'
;MGLFRRRKSRATRRAEAKALKAKAKLEARLSAKNEARRIKSDAKRQAKTIKANLRAQKDSDRAALKVAETQLRAAREGKLLSASRIRRTLTISRMVAPIVVPIAYRAAITARGFVDERRADRLGVPLGQLGQFSGAGGALSARIAGAEQTLAQVAAKKPKDAETKQFVAAVTDRLRDLSAAVTAAENMPTARRRAAHGAISDQIDGIDGDLLARLGVV
;
A
#
# COMPACT_ATOMS: atom_id res chain seq x y z
N MET A 1 -49.83 43.03 -99.57
CA MET A 1 -50.11 41.73 -100.24
C MET A 1 -49.80 40.60 -99.26
N GLY A 2 -50.81 39.83 -98.87
CA GLY A 2 -50.75 38.87 -97.76
C GLY A 2 -49.88 37.64 -98.04
N LEU A 3 -49.10 37.25 -97.02
CA LEU A 3 -48.35 36.00 -96.95
C LEU A 3 -49.30 34.80 -96.76
N PHE A 4 -49.95 34.35 -97.82
CA PHE A 4 -50.73 33.11 -97.82
C PHE A 4 -49.79 31.89 -97.78
N ARG A 5 -49.39 31.45 -96.57
CA ARG A 5 -48.74 30.15 -96.39
C ARG A 5 -49.70 29.02 -96.80
N ARG A 6 -49.22 28.13 -97.67
CA ARG A 6 -49.90 26.92 -98.16
C ARG A 6 -50.43 26.09 -96.97
N ARG A 7 -51.76 26.03 -96.80
CA ARG A 7 -52.40 25.25 -95.72
C ARG A 7 -52.21 23.75 -95.97
N LYS A 8 -51.56 23.04 -95.05
CA LYS A 8 -51.49 21.56 -95.05
C LYS A 8 -52.90 20.95 -95.15
N SER A 9 -53.06 19.90 -95.97
CA SER A 9 -54.32 19.16 -96.16
C SER A 9 -54.90 18.61 -94.84
N ARG A 10 -56.23 18.47 -94.75
CA ARG A 10 -56.92 17.97 -93.55
C ARG A 10 -56.48 16.55 -93.16
N ALA A 11 -56.13 15.73 -94.15
CA ALA A 11 -55.64 14.37 -93.92
C ALA A 11 -54.29 14.36 -93.19
N THR A 12 -53.35 15.21 -93.61
CA THR A 12 -52.01 15.27 -93.00
C THR A 12 -52.07 15.82 -91.58
N ARG A 13 -52.91 16.82 -91.31
CA ARG A 13 -53.13 17.32 -89.93
C ARG A 13 -53.74 16.27 -89.01
N ARG A 14 -54.66 15.44 -89.51
CA ARG A 14 -55.24 14.33 -88.71
C ARG A 14 -54.20 13.26 -88.41
N ALA A 15 -53.33 12.93 -89.37
CA ALA A 15 -52.23 12.01 -89.17
C ALA A 15 -51.20 12.56 -88.17
N GLU A 16 -50.79 13.82 -88.32
CA GLU A 16 -49.89 14.53 -87.40
C GLU A 16 -50.51 14.57 -85.99
N ALA A 17 -51.80 14.90 -85.85
CA ALA A 17 -52.48 14.90 -84.56
C ALA A 17 -52.56 13.49 -83.91
N LYS A 18 -52.80 12.44 -84.70
CA LYS A 18 -52.78 11.06 -84.20
C LYS A 18 -51.38 10.63 -83.76
N ALA A 19 -50.35 10.99 -84.53
CA ALA A 19 -48.95 10.71 -84.19
C ALA A 19 -48.53 11.45 -82.90
N LEU A 20 -48.89 12.72 -82.76
CA LEU A 20 -48.63 13.50 -81.55
C LEU A 20 -49.35 12.91 -80.33
N LYS A 21 -50.62 12.50 -80.48
CA LYS A 21 -51.35 11.82 -79.40
C LYS A 21 -50.74 10.47 -79.03
N ALA A 22 -50.31 9.68 -80.01
CA ALA A 22 -49.64 8.41 -79.76
C ALA A 22 -48.31 8.61 -79.04
N LYS A 23 -47.51 9.60 -79.48
CA LYS A 23 -46.25 9.99 -78.85
C LYS A 23 -46.47 10.44 -77.41
N ALA A 24 -47.41 11.36 -77.17
CA ALA A 24 -47.74 11.85 -75.83
C ALA A 24 -48.21 10.71 -74.90
N LYS A 25 -49.03 9.76 -75.40
CA LYS A 25 -49.47 8.60 -74.62
C LYS A 25 -48.33 7.65 -74.26
N LEU A 26 -47.37 7.45 -75.18
CA LEU A 26 -46.19 6.64 -74.92
C LEU A 26 -45.24 7.34 -73.94
N GLU A 27 -45.01 8.64 -74.10
CA GLU A 27 -44.20 9.44 -73.18
C GLU A 27 -44.80 9.45 -71.77
N ALA A 28 -46.12 9.64 -71.64
CA ALA A 28 -46.80 9.56 -70.35
C ALA A 28 -46.70 8.17 -69.70
N ARG A 29 -46.75 7.09 -70.49
CA ARG A 29 -46.56 5.72 -69.97
C ARG A 29 -45.13 5.47 -69.53
N LEU A 30 -44.15 5.94 -70.29
CA LEU A 30 -42.73 5.79 -69.95
C LEU A 30 -42.35 6.66 -68.75
N SER A 31 -42.88 7.89 -68.65
CA SER A 31 -42.67 8.77 -67.49
C SER A 31 -43.27 8.15 -66.23
N ALA A 32 -44.52 7.68 -66.27
CA ALA A 32 -45.15 7.01 -65.14
C ALA A 32 -44.38 5.75 -64.69
N LYS A 33 -43.86 4.96 -65.64
CA LYS A 33 -43.04 3.78 -65.34
C LYS A 33 -41.70 4.16 -64.69
N ASN A 34 -41.09 5.26 -65.14
CA ASN A 34 -39.85 5.77 -64.57
C ASN A 34 -40.06 6.37 -63.17
N GLU A 35 -41.15 7.11 -62.96
CA GLU A 35 -41.55 7.65 -61.66
C GLU A 35 -41.83 6.52 -60.67
N ALA A 36 -42.60 5.50 -61.05
CA ALA A 36 -42.84 4.33 -60.20
C ALA A 36 -41.52 3.61 -59.81
N ARG A 37 -40.57 3.52 -60.74
CA ARG A 37 -39.22 2.98 -60.45
C ARG A 37 -38.45 3.87 -59.46
N ARG A 38 -38.50 5.19 -59.61
CA ARG A 38 -37.86 6.16 -58.71
C ARG A 38 -38.45 6.09 -57.30
N ILE A 39 -39.78 6.17 -57.17
CA ILE A 39 -40.48 6.05 -55.89
C ILE A 39 -40.12 4.74 -55.20
N LYS A 40 -40.10 3.62 -55.93
CA LYS A 40 -39.71 2.32 -55.36
C LYS A 40 -38.25 2.29 -54.91
N SER A 41 -37.33 2.90 -55.66
CA SER A 41 -35.92 2.99 -55.26
C SER A 41 -35.73 3.89 -54.04
N ASP A 42 -36.47 4.99 -53.96
CA ASP A 42 -36.37 5.95 -52.86
C ASP A 42 -36.98 5.37 -51.58
N ALA A 43 -38.13 4.69 -51.67
CA ALA A 43 -38.69 3.93 -50.55
C ALA A 43 -37.73 2.86 -50.02
N LYS A 44 -37.02 2.15 -50.93
CA LYS A 44 -35.98 1.18 -50.53
C LYS A 44 -34.79 1.85 -49.85
N ARG A 45 -34.37 3.02 -50.32
CA ARG A 45 -33.28 3.80 -49.70
C ARG A 45 -33.69 4.27 -48.31
N GLN A 46 -34.89 4.83 -48.16
CA GLN A 46 -35.44 5.24 -46.86
C GLN A 46 -35.57 4.07 -45.89
N ALA A 47 -36.07 2.92 -46.33
CA ALA A 47 -36.13 1.73 -45.48
C ALA A 47 -34.73 1.25 -45.03
N LYS A 48 -33.72 1.32 -45.91
CA LYS A 48 -32.33 1.00 -45.57
C LYS A 48 -31.74 1.99 -44.57
N THR A 49 -31.98 3.29 -44.73
CA THR A 49 -31.46 4.30 -43.79
C THR A 49 -32.12 4.18 -42.42
N ILE A 50 -33.44 3.97 -42.37
CA ILE A 50 -34.16 3.71 -41.11
C ILE A 50 -33.59 2.47 -40.41
N LYS A 51 -33.39 1.37 -41.15
CA LYS A 51 -32.81 0.13 -40.59
C LYS A 51 -31.37 0.33 -40.10
N ALA A 52 -30.57 1.10 -40.82
CA ALA A 52 -29.20 1.43 -40.41
C ALA A 52 -29.19 2.26 -39.12
N ASN A 53 -30.06 3.28 -39.04
CA ASN A 53 -30.21 4.12 -37.85
C ASN A 53 -30.67 3.31 -36.64
N LEU A 54 -31.64 2.40 -36.80
CA LEU A 54 -32.08 1.52 -35.72
C LEU A 54 -30.98 0.56 -35.23
N ARG A 55 -30.11 0.09 -36.14
CA ARG A 55 -28.95 -0.75 -35.76
C ARG A 55 -27.91 0.07 -35.02
N ALA A 56 -27.56 1.25 -35.53
CA ALA A 56 -26.64 2.17 -34.87
C ALA A 56 -27.14 2.53 -33.46
N GLN A 57 -28.44 2.79 -33.29
CA GLN A 57 -29.05 3.07 -32.01
C GLN A 57 -28.97 1.86 -31.05
N LYS A 58 -29.27 0.65 -31.53
CA LYS A 58 -29.11 -0.57 -30.70
C LYS A 58 -27.66 -0.82 -30.29
N ASP A 59 -26.71 -0.55 -31.17
CA ASP A 59 -25.29 -0.72 -30.88
C ASP A 59 -24.80 0.35 -29.89
N SER A 60 -25.29 1.60 -29.99
CA SER A 60 -25.03 2.63 -28.98
C SER A 60 -25.66 2.28 -27.63
N ASP A 61 -26.88 1.73 -27.61
CA ASP A 61 -27.55 1.32 -26.38
C ASP A 61 -26.79 0.16 -25.71
N ARG A 62 -26.32 -0.82 -26.50
CA ARG A 62 -25.47 -1.90 -26.00
C ARG A 62 -24.14 -1.40 -25.46
N ALA A 63 -23.52 -0.42 -26.13
CA ALA A 63 -22.30 0.20 -25.66
C ALA A 63 -22.55 0.96 -24.34
N ALA A 64 -23.64 1.72 -24.25
CA ALA A 64 -24.04 2.44 -23.04
C ALA A 64 -24.31 1.47 -21.88
N LEU A 65 -24.98 0.34 -22.12
CA LEU A 65 -25.20 -0.70 -21.12
C LEU A 65 -23.87 -1.32 -20.65
N LYS A 66 -22.94 -1.60 -21.56
CA LYS A 66 -21.60 -2.11 -21.18
C LYS A 66 -20.82 -1.09 -20.36
N VAL A 67 -20.89 0.19 -20.71
CA VAL A 67 -20.25 1.27 -19.95
C VAL A 67 -20.90 1.41 -18.58
N ALA A 68 -22.22 1.32 -18.48
CA ALA A 68 -22.93 1.33 -17.20
C ALA A 68 -22.58 0.10 -16.35
N GLU A 69 -22.46 -1.09 -16.96
CA GLU A 69 -22.02 -2.30 -16.27
C GLU A 69 -20.57 -2.20 -15.79
N THR A 70 -19.66 -1.66 -16.60
CA THR A 70 -18.26 -1.46 -16.18
C THR A 70 -18.15 -0.40 -15.09
N GLN A 71 -18.96 0.66 -15.14
CA GLN A 71 -19.04 1.66 -14.09
C GLN A 71 -19.67 1.10 -12.80
N LEU A 72 -20.72 0.28 -12.89
CA LEU A 72 -21.29 -0.43 -11.74
C LEU A 72 -20.31 -1.42 -11.14
N ARG A 73 -19.56 -2.15 -11.97
CA ARG A 73 -18.45 -2.99 -11.52
C ARG A 73 -17.39 -2.14 -10.84
N ALA A 74 -16.93 -1.05 -11.46
CA ALA A 74 -15.94 -0.15 -10.87
C ALA A 74 -16.42 0.49 -9.54
N ALA A 75 -17.70 0.83 -9.42
CA ALA A 75 -18.32 1.36 -8.21
C ALA A 75 -18.47 0.29 -7.12
N ARG A 76 -18.88 -0.93 -7.48
CA ARG A 76 -18.87 -2.10 -6.57
C ARG A 76 -17.46 -2.45 -6.12
N GLU A 77 -16.49 -2.30 -7.03
CA GLU A 77 -15.07 -2.49 -6.78
C GLU A 77 -14.39 -1.31 -6.06
N GLY A 78 -15.11 -0.19 -5.92
CA GLY A 78 -14.74 0.98 -5.12
C GLY A 78 -14.82 0.72 -3.62
N LYS A 79 -15.54 -0.34 -3.21
CA LYS A 79 -15.34 -0.92 -1.87
C LYS A 79 -13.97 -1.61 -1.89
N LEU A 80 -13.09 -1.17 -1.01
CA LEU A 80 -11.65 -1.48 -0.86
C LEU A 80 -11.22 -2.97 -0.95
N LEU A 81 -12.15 -3.89 -1.17
CA LEU A 81 -12.00 -5.34 -1.18
C LEU A 81 -12.37 -5.98 -2.53
N SER A 82 -12.29 -5.27 -3.65
CA SER A 82 -12.53 -5.89 -4.96
C SER A 82 -11.51 -6.99 -5.26
N ALA A 83 -12.00 -8.16 -5.69
CA ALA A 83 -11.16 -9.31 -6.01
C ALA A 83 -10.07 -8.99 -7.05
N SER A 84 -10.36 -8.09 -8.00
CA SER A 84 -9.40 -7.65 -9.02
C SER A 84 -8.28 -6.79 -8.44
N ARG A 85 -8.59 -5.79 -7.58
CA ARG A 85 -7.55 -5.03 -6.89
C ARG A 85 -6.75 -5.91 -5.94
N ILE A 86 -7.41 -6.78 -5.17
CA ILE A 86 -6.72 -7.71 -4.26
C ILE A 86 -5.73 -8.58 -5.04
N ARG A 87 -6.14 -9.14 -6.20
CA ARG A 87 -5.23 -9.93 -7.07
C ARG A 87 -4.08 -9.08 -7.59
N ARG A 88 -4.34 -7.85 -8.05
CA ARG A 88 -3.30 -6.93 -8.55
C ARG A 88 -2.34 -6.46 -7.45
N THR A 89 -2.84 -6.19 -6.25
CA THR A 89 -2.01 -5.83 -5.09
C THR A 89 -1.22 -7.02 -4.59
N LEU A 90 -1.78 -8.23 -4.62
CA LEU A 90 -1.06 -9.47 -4.28
C LEU A 90 0.06 -9.77 -5.27
N THR A 91 -0.15 -9.55 -6.57
CA THR A 91 0.91 -9.77 -7.56
C THR A 91 2.00 -8.71 -7.45
N ILE A 92 1.64 -7.44 -7.26
CA ILE A 92 2.63 -6.37 -7.03
C ILE A 92 3.38 -6.61 -5.71
N SER A 93 2.67 -6.92 -4.63
CA SER A 93 3.31 -7.19 -3.34
C SER A 93 4.23 -8.40 -3.42
N ARG A 94 3.83 -9.48 -4.11
CA ARG A 94 4.69 -10.67 -4.30
C ARG A 94 5.97 -10.37 -5.08
N MET A 95 5.94 -9.42 -6.03
CA MET A 95 7.13 -9.03 -6.79
C MET A 95 8.05 -8.11 -6.01
N VAL A 96 7.49 -7.21 -5.20
CA VAL A 96 8.26 -6.21 -4.45
C VAL A 96 8.70 -6.73 -3.07
N ALA A 97 8.00 -7.73 -2.52
CA ALA A 97 8.27 -8.32 -1.21
C ALA A 97 9.71 -8.82 -1.03
N PRO A 98 10.36 -9.53 -1.98
CA PRO A 98 11.73 -10.03 -1.80
C PRO A 98 12.75 -8.91 -1.56
N ILE A 99 12.46 -7.69 -1.99
CA ILE A 99 13.35 -6.52 -1.84
C ILE A 99 12.95 -5.70 -0.62
N VAL A 100 11.65 -5.42 -0.46
CA VAL A 100 11.16 -4.57 0.63
C VAL A 100 11.22 -5.28 1.98
N VAL A 101 10.97 -6.59 2.05
CA VAL A 101 11.00 -7.35 3.31
C VAL A 101 12.39 -7.29 3.97
N PRO A 102 13.51 -7.58 3.27
CA PRO A 102 14.83 -7.44 3.88
C PRO A 102 15.19 -6.00 4.27
N ILE A 103 14.78 -5.00 3.50
CA ILE A 103 15.06 -3.58 3.79
C ILE A 103 14.30 -3.13 5.03
N ALA A 104 13.00 -3.41 5.10
CA ALA A 104 12.17 -3.09 6.25
C ALA A 104 12.66 -3.81 7.52
N TYR A 105 13.07 -5.08 7.38
CA TYR A 105 13.66 -5.84 8.48
C TYR A 105 14.96 -5.21 8.98
N ARG A 106 15.88 -4.83 8.08
CA ARG A 106 17.12 -4.14 8.43
C ARG A 106 16.84 -2.79 9.10
N ALA A 107 15.91 -1.99 8.56
CA ALA A 107 15.53 -0.71 9.14
C ALA A 107 14.90 -0.86 10.54
N ALA A 108 14.07 -1.89 10.75
CA ALA A 108 13.50 -2.19 12.06
C ALA A 108 14.59 -2.60 13.07
N ILE A 109 15.57 -3.40 12.65
CA ILE A 109 16.69 -3.80 13.50
C ILE A 109 17.61 -2.63 13.82
N THR A 110 17.93 -1.76 12.86
CA THR A 110 18.79 -0.59 13.12
C THR A 110 18.08 0.41 14.03
N ALA A 111 16.78 0.63 13.85
CA ALA A 111 15.99 1.47 14.74
C ALA A 111 15.93 0.88 16.17
N ARG A 112 15.75 -0.44 16.29
CA ARG A 112 15.81 -1.13 17.58
C ARG A 112 17.18 -1.04 18.22
N GLY A 113 18.24 -1.24 17.44
CA GLY A 113 19.63 -1.08 17.84
C GLY A 113 19.92 0.33 18.36
N PHE A 114 19.37 1.38 17.75
CA PHE A 114 19.55 2.75 18.23
C PHE A 114 18.81 3.04 19.55
N VAL A 115 17.63 2.43 19.75
CA VAL A 115 16.91 2.52 21.03
C VAL A 115 17.64 1.73 22.12
N ASP A 116 18.17 0.56 21.78
CA ASP A 116 18.96 -0.29 22.65
C ASP A 116 20.32 0.36 22.97
N GLU A 117 20.92 1.11 22.04
CA GLU A 117 22.15 1.89 22.21
C GLU A 117 21.93 3.09 23.11
N ARG A 118 20.82 3.83 22.93
CA ARG A 118 20.40 4.88 23.88
C ARG A 118 20.11 4.34 25.28
N ARG A 119 19.67 3.08 25.40
CA ARG A 119 19.40 2.43 26.68
C ARG A 119 20.69 1.88 27.30
N ALA A 120 21.61 1.38 26.48
CA ALA A 120 22.96 0.98 26.84
C ALA A 120 23.80 2.17 27.32
N ASP A 121 23.75 3.31 26.62
CA ASP A 121 24.45 4.54 26.99
C ASP A 121 23.97 5.10 28.33
N ARG A 122 22.66 4.95 28.63
CA ARG A 122 22.10 5.34 29.93
C ARG A 122 22.48 4.39 31.06
N LEU A 123 22.84 3.15 30.73
CA LEU A 123 23.19 2.11 31.70
C LEU A 123 24.70 1.84 31.76
N GLY A 124 25.50 2.42 30.86
CA GLY A 124 26.95 2.28 30.81
C GLY A 124 27.45 0.89 30.40
N VAL A 125 26.63 0.05 29.74
CA VAL A 125 26.96 -1.36 29.45
C VAL A 125 26.92 -1.66 27.94
N PRO A 126 27.90 -2.41 27.36
CA PRO A 126 27.96 -2.69 25.93
C PRO A 126 26.76 -3.46 25.36
N LEU A 127 26.32 -3.12 24.14
CA LEU A 127 25.18 -3.69 23.40
C LEU A 127 25.17 -5.24 23.33
N GLY A 128 26.34 -5.88 23.28
CA GLY A 128 26.46 -7.34 23.25
C GLY A 128 26.07 -8.05 24.56
N GLN A 129 25.92 -7.30 25.65
CA GLN A 129 25.55 -7.80 26.97
C GLN A 129 24.10 -7.45 27.37
N LEU A 130 23.33 -6.76 26.51
CA LEU A 130 21.92 -6.48 26.80
C LEU A 130 21.06 -7.75 26.88
N GLY A 131 21.44 -8.83 26.19
CA GLY A 131 20.77 -10.13 26.28
C GLY A 131 20.93 -10.81 27.64
N GLN A 132 22.13 -10.75 28.24
CA GLN A 132 22.41 -11.31 29.58
C GLN A 132 21.80 -10.46 30.72
N PHE A 133 21.49 -9.19 30.44
CA PHE A 133 20.82 -8.28 31.37
C PHE A 133 19.37 -7.98 30.96
N SER A 134 18.72 -8.88 30.21
CA SER A 134 17.31 -8.75 29.83
C SER A 134 16.39 -9.51 30.82
N GLY A 135 15.57 -8.80 31.59
CA GLY A 135 14.72 -9.35 32.65
C GLY A 135 14.25 -8.28 33.64
N ALA A 136 13.39 -8.63 34.62
CA ALA A 136 12.90 -7.67 35.62
C ALA A 136 14.03 -7.16 36.55
N GLY A 137 15.08 -7.96 36.75
CA GLY A 137 16.28 -7.70 37.53
C GLY A 137 17.52 -7.40 36.67
N GLY A 138 17.36 -7.33 35.35
CA GLY A 138 18.48 -7.08 34.43
C GLY A 138 19.18 -5.73 34.66
N ALA A 139 18.41 -4.71 35.06
CA ALA A 139 18.97 -3.43 35.47
C ALA A 139 19.83 -3.52 36.73
N LEU A 140 19.45 -4.36 37.71
CA LEU A 140 20.23 -4.57 38.94
C LEU A 140 21.51 -5.36 38.64
N SER A 141 21.43 -6.38 37.80
CA SER A 141 22.60 -7.14 37.36
C SER A 141 23.61 -6.29 36.59
N ALA A 142 23.14 -5.35 35.76
CA ALA A 142 24.01 -4.38 35.09
C ALA A 142 24.73 -3.45 36.10
N ARG A 143 24.01 -3.00 37.14
CA ARG A 143 24.61 -2.20 38.22
C ARG A 143 25.66 -2.97 39.02
N ILE A 144 25.38 -4.24 39.35
CA ILE A 144 26.35 -5.13 40.02
C ILE A 144 27.62 -5.26 39.19
N ALA A 145 27.50 -5.49 37.88
CA ALA A 145 28.66 -5.56 36.98
C ALA A 145 29.45 -4.24 36.91
N GLY A 146 28.76 -3.09 36.93
CA GLY A 146 29.40 -1.78 37.03
C GLY A 146 30.14 -1.57 38.36
N ALA A 147 29.56 -2.02 39.48
CA ALA A 147 30.19 -1.99 40.79
C ALA A 147 31.44 -2.89 40.85
N GLU A 148 31.40 -4.08 40.25
CA GLU A 148 32.57 -4.96 40.12
C GLU A 148 33.72 -4.31 39.33
N GLN A 149 33.40 -3.62 38.23
CA GLN A 149 34.40 -2.89 37.45
C GLN A 149 35.01 -1.73 38.25
N THR A 150 34.19 -1.03 39.03
CA THR A 150 34.64 0.06 39.90
C THR A 150 35.50 -0.47 41.06
N LEU A 151 35.13 -1.62 41.63
CA LEU A 151 35.91 -2.33 42.64
C LEU A 151 37.30 -2.73 42.13
N ALA A 152 37.40 -3.19 40.88
CA ALA A 152 38.69 -3.48 40.25
C ALA A 152 39.58 -2.23 40.14
N GLN A 153 38.98 -1.05 39.90
CA GLN A 153 39.71 0.23 39.90
C GLN A 153 40.20 0.61 41.30
N VAL A 154 39.38 0.40 42.34
CA VAL A 154 39.79 0.61 43.75
C VAL A 154 40.99 -0.29 44.10
N ALA A 155 40.93 -1.57 43.72
CA ALA A 155 42.01 -2.53 43.92
C ALA A 155 43.30 -2.10 43.20
N ALA A 156 43.17 -1.58 41.97
CA ALA A 156 44.31 -1.09 41.19
C ALA A 156 44.93 0.21 41.76
N LYS A 157 44.12 1.07 42.40
CA LYS A 157 44.58 2.34 42.97
C LYS A 157 45.46 2.15 44.22
N LYS A 158 45.17 1.14 45.04
CA LYS A 158 45.91 0.84 46.28
C LYS A 158 46.22 -0.67 46.46
N PRO A 159 47.07 -1.26 45.61
CA PRO A 159 47.28 -2.72 45.59
C PRO A 159 48.07 -3.28 46.78
N LYS A 160 48.76 -2.42 47.55
CA LYS A 160 49.61 -2.82 48.69
C LYS A 160 48.95 -2.63 50.05
N ASP A 161 47.78 -1.99 50.08
CA ASP A 161 47.06 -1.72 51.33
C ASP A 161 46.26 -2.95 51.79
N ALA A 162 46.46 -3.36 53.03
CA ALA A 162 45.82 -4.55 53.60
C ALA A 162 44.31 -4.33 53.80
N GLU A 163 43.91 -3.12 54.18
CA GLU A 163 42.50 -2.76 54.36
C GLU A 163 41.75 -2.75 53.02
N THR A 164 42.37 -2.22 51.97
CA THR A 164 41.81 -2.28 50.61
C THR A 164 41.63 -3.72 50.12
N LYS A 165 42.57 -4.63 50.41
CA LYS A 165 42.42 -6.05 50.04
C LYS A 165 41.27 -6.75 50.77
N GLN A 166 41.13 -6.52 52.07
CA GLN A 166 40.02 -7.07 52.85
C GLN A 166 38.67 -6.52 52.38
N PHE A 167 38.61 -5.23 52.09
CA PHE A 167 37.42 -4.60 51.51
C PHE A 167 37.08 -5.19 50.14
N VAL A 168 38.07 -5.35 49.25
CA VAL A 168 37.85 -5.94 47.93
C VAL A 168 37.30 -7.36 48.03
N ALA A 169 37.85 -8.18 48.92
CA ALA A 169 37.34 -9.53 49.15
C ALA A 169 35.90 -9.51 49.66
N ALA A 170 35.61 -8.70 50.69
CA ALA A 170 34.29 -8.60 51.29
C ALA A 170 33.22 -8.08 50.31
N VAL A 171 33.54 -7.06 49.50
CA VAL A 171 32.61 -6.52 48.49
C VAL A 171 32.43 -7.50 47.33
N THR A 172 33.46 -8.22 46.92
CA THR A 172 33.33 -9.27 45.89
C THR A 172 32.36 -10.36 46.34
N ASP A 173 32.49 -10.84 47.59
CA ASP A 173 31.57 -11.84 48.14
C ASP A 173 30.14 -11.30 48.22
N ARG A 174 29.98 -10.04 48.66
CA ARG A 174 28.66 -9.41 48.75
C ARG A 174 28.00 -9.20 47.39
N LEU A 175 28.75 -8.78 46.37
CA LEU A 175 28.24 -8.62 45.00
C LEU A 175 27.82 -9.98 44.41
N ARG A 176 28.58 -11.04 44.70
CA ARG A 176 28.22 -12.41 44.35
C ARG A 176 26.91 -12.84 45.02
N ASP A 177 26.73 -12.58 46.31
CA ASP A 177 25.49 -12.89 47.03
C ASP A 177 24.29 -12.09 46.48
N LEU A 178 24.49 -10.80 46.16
CA LEU A 178 23.46 -9.98 45.53
C LEU A 178 23.08 -10.50 44.15
N SER A 179 24.03 -11.00 43.35
CA SER A 179 23.73 -11.60 42.05
C SER A 179 22.87 -12.87 42.18
N ALA A 180 23.14 -13.69 43.19
CA ALA A 180 22.33 -14.86 43.51
C ALA A 180 20.94 -14.44 44.01
N ALA A 181 20.86 -13.38 44.82
CA ALA A 181 19.59 -12.85 45.32
C ALA A 181 18.71 -12.28 44.19
N VAL A 182 19.29 -11.61 43.19
CA VAL A 182 18.55 -11.14 42.00
C VAL A 182 17.94 -12.33 41.25
N THR A 183 18.72 -13.40 41.05
CA THR A 183 18.25 -14.62 40.38
C THR A 183 17.14 -15.31 41.18
N ALA A 184 17.28 -15.36 42.51
CA ALA A 184 16.25 -15.90 43.40
C ALA A 184 14.95 -15.06 43.39
N ALA A 185 15.07 -13.73 43.34
CA ALA A 185 13.94 -12.81 43.29
C ALA A 185 13.09 -12.97 42.02
N GLU A 186 13.69 -13.33 40.89
CA GLU A 186 12.97 -13.57 39.63
C GLU A 186 11.95 -14.71 39.71
N ASN A 187 12.25 -15.72 40.54
CA ASN A 187 11.36 -16.86 40.78
C ASN A 187 10.22 -16.53 41.76
N MET A 188 10.20 -15.31 42.34
CA MET A 188 9.15 -14.90 43.28
C MET A 188 7.94 -14.28 42.57
N PRO A 189 6.75 -14.34 43.19
CA PRO A 189 5.57 -13.60 42.74
C PRO A 189 5.82 -12.09 42.68
N THR A 190 5.14 -11.39 41.77
CA THR A 190 5.42 -9.99 41.39
C THR A 190 5.51 -9.00 42.56
N ALA A 191 4.61 -9.09 43.55
CA ALA A 191 4.63 -8.21 44.72
C ALA A 191 5.89 -8.42 45.58
N ARG A 192 6.25 -9.68 45.84
CA ARG A 192 7.43 -10.03 46.63
C ARG A 192 8.73 -9.76 45.87
N ARG A 193 8.72 -9.97 44.55
CA ARG A 193 9.83 -9.65 43.65
C ARG A 193 10.18 -8.15 43.68
N ARG A 194 9.18 -7.26 43.61
CA ARG A 194 9.41 -5.80 43.68
C ARG A 194 10.03 -5.38 45.01
N ALA A 195 9.53 -5.92 46.11
CA ALA A 195 10.11 -5.64 47.44
C ALA A 195 11.56 -6.13 47.54
N ALA A 196 11.84 -7.34 47.04
CA ALA A 196 13.20 -7.89 47.00
C ALA A 196 14.14 -7.06 46.11
N HIS A 197 13.70 -6.66 44.91
CA HIS A 197 14.49 -5.80 44.03
C HIS A 197 14.75 -4.41 44.64
N GLY A 198 13.78 -3.84 45.37
CA GLY A 198 13.99 -2.59 46.12
C GLY A 198 15.09 -2.74 47.17
N ALA A 199 15.00 -3.76 48.02
CA ALA A 199 16.03 -4.02 49.02
C ALA A 199 17.42 -4.29 48.41
N ILE A 200 17.48 -5.04 47.31
CA ILE A 200 18.74 -5.28 46.58
C ILE A 200 19.30 -3.96 46.01
N SER A 201 18.44 -3.07 45.48
CA SER A 201 18.87 -1.76 44.99
C SER A 201 19.51 -0.93 46.11
N ASP A 202 18.87 -0.84 47.27
CA ASP A 202 19.38 -0.08 48.41
C ASP A 202 20.76 -0.60 48.89
N GLN A 203 20.97 -1.92 48.82
CA GLN A 203 22.25 -2.54 49.15
C GLN A 203 23.34 -2.18 48.12
N ILE A 204 23.00 -2.17 46.83
CA ILE A 204 23.93 -1.75 45.77
C ILE A 204 24.27 -0.26 45.93
N ASP A 205 23.28 0.59 46.25
CA ASP A 205 23.50 2.02 46.49
C ASP A 205 24.49 2.25 47.65
N GLY A 206 24.39 1.45 48.72
CA GLY A 206 25.36 1.49 49.82
C GLY A 206 26.78 1.09 49.40
N ILE A 207 26.91 0.04 48.58
CA ILE A 207 28.21 -0.40 48.04
C ILE A 207 28.80 0.67 47.12
N ASP A 208 27.99 1.24 46.22
CA ASP A 208 28.42 2.31 45.31
C ASP A 208 28.95 3.52 46.11
N GLY A 209 28.28 3.88 47.22
CA GLY A 209 28.75 4.92 48.14
C GLY A 209 30.12 4.62 48.75
N ASP A 210 30.31 3.40 49.27
CA ASP A 210 31.60 2.96 49.84
C ASP A 210 32.73 2.94 48.80
N LEU A 211 32.42 2.54 47.56
CA LEU A 211 33.35 2.53 46.44
C LEU A 211 33.77 3.96 46.07
N LEU A 212 32.83 4.88 45.95
CA LEU A 212 33.08 6.28 45.61
C LEU A 212 33.89 6.99 46.71
N ALA A 213 33.59 6.73 47.98
CA ALA A 213 34.35 7.26 49.11
C ALA A 213 35.82 6.83 49.06
N ARG A 214 36.09 5.56 48.71
CA ARG A 214 37.46 5.03 48.57
C ARG A 214 38.17 5.51 47.30
N LEU A 215 37.42 5.83 46.25
CA LEU A 215 37.97 6.50 45.07
C LEU A 215 38.25 7.99 45.32
N GLY A 216 37.68 8.58 46.39
CA GLY A 216 37.88 9.97 46.78
C GLY A 216 37.04 10.94 45.95
N VAL A 217 35.84 10.52 45.53
CA VAL A 217 34.93 11.27 44.65
C VAL A 217 33.73 11.86 45.45
N VAL A 218 33.75 11.78 46.78
CA VAL A 218 32.70 12.27 47.70
C VAL A 218 33.30 13.24 48.71
#